data_AF-A0A210QD09-F1
#
_entry.id   AF-A0A210QD09-F1
#
_cell.length_a   1.000
_cell.length_b   1.000
_cell.length_c   1.000
_cell.angle_alpha   90.00
_cell.angle_beta   90.00
_cell.angle_gamma   90.00
#
_symmetry.space_group_name_H-M   'P 1'
#
loop_
_entity.id
_entity.type
_entity.pdbx_description
1 polymer ?
#
loop_
_entity_poly.entity_id
_entity_poly.type
_entity_poly.pdbx_seq_one_letter_code
_entity_poly.pdbx_strand_id
1 'polypeptide(L)'
;MASSCAGMDSEDERRLIKNWTLVKNELVVDKFLHEFTESRIFSESTHREIKNVQPNTRLMRADKFLHSVIKTGCHAYEKFCDVLRRDSNRYKEVMDVLEITNSPEAVPSDSDDRPASNVSSKSERSNTEEKKQSDRNTTQNTTPVQSSTGITASSPRKALPSIDTSAMTPEQSSVVQMTQAAASAMTNSEWGIQGGIDVEIVEKGLIEIAPAIAELMKNVVATTSNDPIKLEEYQKVRNENEALRKTNRALVEQLNSFQQKIIQLQIENKKLRDTGKCTKLLKGDLEKRATTLESIRKRLEEQKAHLEEKERDLNIQLRKIKEIDEERDRFSLKLMKLQVLHDDGMAERNAQKEHILELRVIKEKQQNHIELLEDIQRSDEEAMKMLEERLNCLEQYGTPRYQTASYQKSSTRARKNTRVVSPPRTMHWMNGMVSRSHHANVKFLPPSPTPREAKKEKGFSF
;
A
#
# COMPACT_ATOMS: atom_id res chain seq x y z
N MET A 1 -47.50 -3.58 -2.79
CA MET A 1 -47.06 -2.90 -1.57
C MET A 1 -45.68 -2.32 -1.85
N ALA A 2 -45.62 -1.00 -2.08
CA ALA A 2 -44.38 -0.30 -2.40
C ALA A 2 -43.67 0.04 -1.08
N SER A 3 -42.60 -0.71 -0.77
CA SER A 3 -41.75 -0.37 0.36
C SER A 3 -40.93 0.85 -0.03
N SER A 4 -41.21 1.97 0.63
CA SER A 4 -40.42 3.20 0.56
C SER A 4 -38.95 2.86 0.83
N CYS A 5 -38.06 3.11 -0.14
CA CYS A 5 -36.62 3.02 0.07
C CYS A 5 -36.19 4.17 0.98
N ALA A 6 -36.34 3.99 2.28
CA ALA A 6 -35.67 4.82 3.27
C ALA A 6 -34.17 4.54 3.14
N GLY A 7 -33.43 5.52 2.61
CA GLY A 7 -31.97 5.48 2.65
C GLY A 7 -31.48 5.31 4.09
N MET A 8 -30.36 4.63 4.25
CA MET A 8 -29.64 4.59 5.53
C MET A 8 -29.35 6.03 6.00
N ASP A 9 -29.35 6.27 7.31
CA ASP A 9 -29.01 7.58 7.83
C ASP A 9 -27.59 7.96 7.34
N SER A 10 -27.43 9.20 6.87
CA SER A 10 -26.19 9.65 6.25
C SER A 10 -25.01 9.60 7.24
N GLU A 11 -25.30 9.72 8.53
CA GLU A 11 -24.29 9.64 9.57
C GLU A 11 -23.81 8.19 9.81
N ASP A 12 -24.75 7.24 9.88
CA ASP A 12 -24.42 5.82 9.98
C ASP A 12 -23.65 5.32 8.77
N GLU A 13 -24.06 5.76 7.56
CA GLU A 13 -23.38 5.38 6.32
C GLU A 13 -21.94 5.90 6.34
N ARG A 14 -21.72 7.15 6.77
CA ARG A 14 -20.39 7.73 6.93
C ARG A 14 -19.56 6.97 7.97
N ARG A 15 -20.14 6.56 9.11
CA ARG A 15 -19.44 5.80 10.15
C ARG A 15 -18.98 4.43 9.63
N LEU A 16 -19.85 3.74 8.89
CA LEU A 16 -19.55 2.46 8.29
C LEU A 16 -18.46 2.57 7.21
N ILE A 17 -18.53 3.60 6.35
CA ILE A 17 -17.52 3.86 5.31
C ILE A 17 -16.18 4.28 5.92
N LYS A 18 -16.18 5.15 6.94
CA LYS A 18 -14.94 5.62 7.60
C LYS A 18 -14.15 4.46 8.21
N ASN A 19 -14.86 3.46 8.73
CA ASN A 19 -14.27 2.32 9.43
C ASN A 19 -14.31 1.03 8.60
N TRP A 20 -14.53 1.14 7.30
CA TRP A 20 -14.78 0.04 6.37
C TRP A 20 -13.76 -1.09 6.48
N THR A 21 -12.47 -0.75 6.54
CA THR A 21 -11.37 -1.73 6.59
C THR A 21 -11.42 -2.59 7.85
N LEU A 22 -11.68 -1.97 9.00
CA LEU A 22 -11.75 -2.67 10.28
C LEU A 22 -12.96 -3.61 10.32
N VAL A 23 -14.13 -3.09 9.92
CA VAL A 23 -15.38 -3.87 9.85
C VAL A 23 -15.22 -5.06 8.90
N LYS A 24 -14.65 -4.84 7.71
CA LYS A 24 -14.40 -5.88 6.70
C LYS A 24 -13.45 -6.98 7.20
N ASN A 25 -12.47 -6.63 8.01
CA ASN A 25 -11.50 -7.59 8.54
C ASN A 25 -12.12 -8.47 9.64
N GLU A 26 -12.93 -7.91 10.52
CA GLU A 26 -13.46 -8.62 11.70
C GLU A 26 -14.74 -9.44 11.41
N LEU A 27 -15.48 -9.11 10.35
CA LEU A 27 -16.77 -9.75 10.07
C LEU A 27 -16.66 -11.22 9.63
N VAL A 28 -17.51 -12.06 10.25
CA VAL A 28 -17.81 -13.42 9.77
C VAL A 28 -19.12 -13.44 9.01
N VAL A 29 -18.99 -13.16 7.72
CA VAL A 29 -20.11 -13.00 6.78
C VAL A 29 -21.09 -14.16 6.81
N ASP A 30 -20.62 -15.41 6.94
CA ASP A 30 -21.49 -16.58 6.92
C ASP A 30 -22.51 -16.59 8.09
N LYS A 31 -22.13 -16.05 9.26
CA LYS A 31 -23.04 -15.92 10.41
C LYS A 31 -24.10 -14.84 10.15
N PHE A 32 -23.67 -13.68 9.63
CA PHE A 32 -24.59 -12.58 9.31
C PHE A 32 -25.54 -12.94 8.16
N LEU A 33 -25.05 -13.61 7.12
CA LEU A 33 -25.86 -14.01 5.98
C LEU A 33 -27.03 -14.90 6.39
N HIS A 34 -26.80 -15.86 7.28
CA HIS A 34 -27.87 -16.73 7.77
C HIS A 34 -28.99 -15.92 8.45
N GLU A 35 -28.63 -15.01 9.35
CA GLU A 35 -29.60 -14.19 10.08
C GLU A 35 -30.33 -13.17 9.19
N PHE A 36 -29.64 -12.63 8.18
CA PHE A 36 -30.22 -11.68 7.23
C PHE A 36 -31.19 -12.35 6.25
N THR A 37 -30.92 -13.59 5.86
CA THR A 37 -31.84 -14.40 5.06
C THR A 37 -33.04 -14.85 5.90
N GLU A 38 -32.83 -15.27 7.16
CA GLU A 38 -33.92 -15.64 8.07
C GLU A 38 -34.85 -14.45 8.37
N SER A 39 -34.27 -13.26 8.56
CA SER A 39 -35.02 -12.02 8.79
C SER A 39 -35.65 -11.44 7.50
N ARG A 40 -35.51 -12.13 6.35
CA ARG A 40 -36.00 -11.69 5.02
C ARG A 40 -35.50 -10.32 4.57
N ILE A 41 -34.38 -9.86 5.12
CA ILE A 41 -33.74 -8.60 4.72
C ILE A 41 -32.99 -8.79 3.41
N PHE A 42 -32.31 -9.92 3.27
CA PHE A 42 -31.67 -10.31 2.01
C PHE A 42 -32.54 -11.30 1.26
N SER A 43 -32.67 -11.06 -0.04
CA SER A 43 -33.27 -12.02 -0.96
C SER A 43 -32.34 -13.23 -1.15
N GLU A 44 -32.90 -14.38 -1.56
CA GLU A 44 -32.11 -15.56 -1.90
C GLU A 44 -31.14 -15.32 -3.08
N SER A 45 -31.41 -14.28 -3.90
CA SER A 45 -30.47 -13.80 -4.93
C SER A 45 -29.26 -13.14 -4.28
N THR A 46 -29.49 -12.18 -3.38
CA THR A 46 -28.45 -11.43 -2.66
C THR A 46 -27.58 -12.36 -1.82
N HIS A 47 -28.18 -13.35 -1.15
CA HIS A 47 -27.48 -14.39 -0.42
C HIS A 47 -26.50 -15.18 -1.32
N ARG A 48 -26.96 -15.63 -2.49
CA ARG A 48 -26.11 -16.32 -3.48
C ARG A 48 -25.02 -15.43 -4.07
N GLU A 49 -25.34 -14.16 -4.35
CA GLU A 49 -24.37 -13.19 -4.89
C GLU A 49 -23.20 -12.94 -3.92
N ILE A 50 -23.48 -12.83 -2.62
CA ILE A 50 -22.43 -12.64 -1.61
C ILE A 50 -21.62 -13.93 -1.43
N LYS A 51 -22.27 -15.10 -1.44
CA LYS A 51 -21.59 -16.40 -1.26
C LYS A 51 -20.70 -16.78 -2.44
N ASN A 52 -21.09 -16.41 -3.66
CA ASN A 52 -20.42 -16.78 -4.91
C ASN A 52 -19.57 -15.64 -5.51
N VAL A 53 -19.17 -14.65 -4.70
CA VAL A 53 -18.34 -13.53 -5.18
C VAL A 53 -16.98 -14.05 -5.68
N GLN A 54 -16.47 -13.49 -6.77
CA GLN A 54 -15.13 -13.79 -7.27
C GLN A 54 -14.20 -12.57 -7.17
N PRO A 55 -12.99 -12.70 -6.59
CA PRO A 55 -12.43 -13.93 -5.99
C PRO A 55 -13.12 -14.29 -4.66
N ASN A 56 -13.36 -15.59 -4.43
CA ASN A 56 -14.07 -16.08 -3.23
C ASN A 56 -13.16 -16.05 -2.01
N THR A 57 -12.93 -14.85 -1.49
CA THR A 57 -12.14 -14.58 -0.29
C THR A 57 -13.05 -14.04 0.82
N ARG A 58 -12.69 -14.25 2.09
CA ARG A 58 -13.44 -13.70 3.24
C ARG A 58 -13.65 -12.19 3.09
N LEU A 59 -12.59 -11.48 2.69
CA LEU A 59 -12.60 -10.03 2.52
C LEU A 59 -13.56 -9.59 1.42
N MET A 60 -13.56 -10.23 0.25
CA MET A 60 -14.50 -9.87 -0.83
C MET A 60 -15.95 -10.19 -0.49
N ARG A 61 -16.21 -11.30 0.23
CA ARG A 61 -17.54 -11.60 0.75
C ARG A 61 -18.00 -10.55 1.75
N ALA A 62 -17.11 -10.11 2.64
CA ALA A 62 -17.42 -9.07 3.64
C ALA A 62 -17.68 -7.71 2.97
N ASP A 63 -16.88 -7.38 1.97
CA ASP A 63 -17.05 -6.18 1.15
C ASP A 63 -18.42 -6.17 0.45
N LYS A 64 -18.77 -7.28 -0.22
CA LYS A 64 -20.04 -7.41 -0.94
C LYS A 64 -21.24 -7.41 0.01
N PHE A 65 -21.08 -8.03 1.19
CA PHE A 65 -22.07 -8.01 2.26
C PHE A 65 -22.34 -6.58 2.73
N LEU A 66 -21.31 -5.82 3.10
CA LEU A 66 -21.46 -4.45 3.60
C LEU A 66 -22.08 -3.51 2.55
N HIS A 67 -21.69 -3.63 1.27
CA HIS A 67 -22.34 -2.89 0.19
C HIS A 67 -23.83 -3.24 0.07
N SER A 68 -24.19 -4.49 0.32
CA SER A 68 -25.58 -4.93 0.30
C SER A 68 -26.35 -4.39 1.51
N VAL A 69 -25.72 -4.27 2.68
CA VAL A 69 -26.31 -3.60 3.86
C VAL A 69 -26.63 -2.14 3.55
N ILE A 70 -25.65 -1.37 3.04
CA ILE A 70 -25.87 0.04 2.67
C ILE A 70 -26.98 0.18 1.62
N LYS A 71 -26.95 -0.67 0.58
CA LYS A 71 -27.94 -0.63 -0.51
C LYS A 71 -29.36 -0.93 -0.02
N THR A 72 -29.51 -1.84 0.95
CA THR A 72 -30.81 -2.21 1.52
C THR A 72 -31.31 -1.15 2.51
N GLY A 73 -30.41 -0.34 3.10
CA GLY A 73 -30.77 0.85 3.86
C GLY A 73 -30.88 0.61 5.37
N CYS A 74 -31.64 1.48 6.05
CA CYS A 74 -31.72 1.54 7.52
C CYS A 74 -32.06 0.20 8.18
N HIS A 75 -33.03 -0.55 7.64
CA HIS A 75 -33.46 -1.81 8.24
C HIS A 75 -32.38 -2.90 8.23
N ALA A 76 -31.54 -2.92 7.17
CA ALA A 76 -30.40 -3.82 7.11
C ALA A 76 -29.30 -3.40 8.09
N TYR A 77 -29.10 -2.09 8.28
CA TYR A 77 -28.12 -1.58 9.24
C TYR A 77 -28.54 -1.83 10.69
N GLU A 78 -29.81 -1.62 11.04
CA GLU A 78 -30.33 -1.94 12.38
C GLU A 78 -30.12 -3.42 12.71
N LYS A 79 -30.47 -4.31 11.76
CA LYS A 79 -30.24 -5.73 11.95
C LYS A 79 -28.76 -6.05 12.08
N PHE A 80 -27.91 -5.40 11.28
CA PHE A 80 -26.46 -5.55 11.37
C PHE A 80 -25.96 -5.22 12.79
N CYS A 81 -26.40 -4.08 13.35
CA CYS A 81 -26.11 -3.69 14.72
C CYS A 81 -26.66 -4.69 15.75
N ASP A 82 -27.87 -5.23 15.55
CA ASP A 82 -28.43 -6.25 16.44
C ASP A 82 -27.61 -7.55 16.46
N VAL A 83 -27.11 -7.99 15.29
CA VAL A 83 -26.23 -9.17 15.20
C VAL A 83 -24.90 -8.90 15.93
N LEU A 84 -24.34 -7.69 15.75
CA LEU A 84 -23.12 -7.28 16.45
C LEU A 84 -23.30 -7.27 17.98
N ARG A 85 -24.46 -6.78 18.46
CA ARG A 85 -24.79 -6.75 19.91
C ARG A 85 -24.91 -8.14 20.52
N ARG A 86 -25.44 -9.14 19.78
CA ARG A 86 -25.55 -10.52 20.29
C ARG A 86 -24.20 -11.17 20.56
N ASP A 87 -23.19 -10.80 19.77
CA ASP A 87 -21.81 -11.26 19.89
C ASP A 87 -20.87 -10.13 20.39
N SER A 88 -21.31 -9.37 21.39
CA SER A 88 -20.60 -8.17 21.89
C SER A 88 -19.14 -8.42 22.26
N ASN A 89 -18.80 -9.61 22.77
CA ASN A 89 -17.42 -9.98 23.13
C ASN A 89 -16.49 -10.09 21.92
N ARG A 90 -17.03 -10.48 20.76
CA ARG A 90 -16.25 -10.71 19.53
C ARG A 90 -16.12 -9.44 18.71
N TYR A 91 -17.20 -8.66 18.65
CA TYR A 91 -17.27 -7.46 17.82
C TYR A 91 -17.14 -6.17 18.63
N LYS A 92 -16.52 -6.24 19.82
CA LYS A 92 -16.37 -5.09 20.72
C LYS A 92 -15.70 -3.90 20.02
N GLU A 93 -14.57 -4.16 19.35
CA GLU A 93 -13.85 -3.12 18.60
C GLU A 93 -14.68 -2.53 17.46
N VAL A 94 -15.49 -3.35 16.79
CA VAL A 94 -16.39 -2.91 15.71
C VAL A 94 -17.53 -2.05 16.28
N MET A 95 -18.11 -2.45 17.42
CA MET A 95 -19.19 -1.71 18.08
C MET A 95 -18.71 -0.38 18.65
N ASP A 96 -17.54 -0.34 19.28
CA ASP A 96 -16.94 0.87 19.84
C ASP A 96 -16.67 1.89 18.71
N VAL A 97 -16.15 1.42 17.58
CA VAL A 97 -15.79 2.26 16.41
C VAL A 97 -17.01 2.75 15.63
N LEU A 98 -18.11 1.98 15.63
CA LEU A 98 -19.39 2.40 15.06
C LEU A 98 -20.28 3.17 16.05
N GLU A 99 -19.81 3.37 17.28
CA GLU A 99 -20.54 4.00 18.39
C GLU A 99 -21.92 3.36 18.64
N ILE A 100 -22.01 2.03 18.44
CA ILE A 100 -23.25 1.29 18.70
C ILE A 100 -23.39 1.15 20.21
N THR A 101 -24.19 2.04 20.81
CA THR A 101 -24.47 1.96 22.25
C THR A 101 -25.25 0.68 22.57
N ASN A 102 -24.82 -0.01 23.62
CA ASN A 102 -25.63 -1.04 24.25
C ASN A 102 -26.78 -0.33 24.98
N SER A 103 -27.92 -0.15 24.32
CA SER A 103 -29.15 0.24 25.00
C SER A 103 -29.94 -1.02 25.35
N PRO A 104 -30.04 -1.38 26.63
CA PRO A 104 -31.27 -1.95 27.18
C PRO A 104 -32.22 -0.80 27.60
N GLU A 105 -33.51 -1.12 27.75
CA GLU A 105 -34.63 -0.28 28.25
C GLU A 105 -35.26 0.71 27.25
N ALA A 106 -36.41 0.38 26.64
CA ALA A 106 -37.76 0.36 27.22
C ALA A 106 -38.24 1.76 27.64
N VAL A 107 -38.87 2.46 26.70
CA VAL A 107 -39.65 3.68 26.94
C VAL A 107 -41.04 3.26 27.44
N PRO A 108 -41.51 3.73 28.61
CA PRO A 108 -42.93 3.93 28.82
C PRO A 108 -43.31 5.35 28.37
N SER A 109 -44.28 5.40 27.46
CA SER A 109 -45.09 6.60 27.22
C SER A 109 -45.65 7.13 28.54
N ASP A 110 -45.50 8.42 28.79
CA ASP A 110 -46.68 9.21 29.16
C ASP A 110 -46.51 10.71 28.89
N SER A 111 -47.66 11.33 28.81
CA SER A 111 -47.97 12.59 28.14
C SER A 111 -47.84 13.81 29.07
N ASP A 112 -47.70 14.96 28.40
CA ASP A 112 -48.20 16.29 28.77
C ASP A 112 -47.35 17.34 29.51
N ASP A 113 -47.38 18.50 28.84
CA ASP A 113 -47.35 19.89 29.27
C ASP A 113 -46.04 20.67 29.60
N ARG A 114 -45.85 21.67 28.74
CA ARG A 114 -44.97 22.87 28.79
C ARG A 114 -45.40 23.86 29.90
N PRO A 115 -44.75 25.04 30.07
CA PRO A 115 -43.38 25.48 29.74
C PRO A 115 -42.69 26.29 30.88
N ALA A 116 -41.37 26.54 30.76
CA ALA A 116 -40.75 27.89 30.73
C ALA A 116 -39.31 27.97 31.30
N SER A 117 -38.45 28.54 30.46
CA SER A 117 -37.34 29.48 30.73
C SER A 117 -36.04 29.03 31.42
N ASN A 118 -34.96 29.47 30.75
CA ASN A 118 -33.81 30.21 31.27
C ASN A 118 -32.46 29.50 31.54
N VAL A 119 -31.46 30.00 30.77
CA VAL A 119 -30.20 30.60 31.26
C VAL A 119 -28.99 29.67 31.48
N SER A 120 -28.03 29.83 30.56
CA SER A 120 -26.65 30.30 30.83
C SER A 120 -25.48 29.30 30.94
N SER A 121 -24.54 29.56 30.03
CA SER A 121 -23.08 29.73 30.23
C SER A 121 -22.13 28.53 30.29
N LYS A 122 -21.07 28.69 29.46
CA LYS A 122 -19.62 28.52 29.74
C LYS A 122 -19.14 27.12 30.13
N SER A 123 -18.18 26.51 29.44
CA SER A 123 -16.73 26.84 29.31
C SER A 123 -15.93 25.65 29.84
N GLU A 124 -14.62 25.62 29.57
CA GLU A 124 -13.58 24.65 30.00
C GLU A 124 -13.53 23.41 29.11
N ARG A 125 -12.50 23.10 28.30
CA ARG A 125 -11.03 23.34 28.29
C ARG A 125 -10.25 22.75 29.47
N SER A 126 -9.75 21.54 29.25
CA SER A 126 -8.49 20.97 29.79
C SER A 126 -8.29 19.61 29.07
N ASN A 127 -7.31 19.40 28.19
CA ASN A 127 -5.85 19.21 28.40
C ASN A 127 -5.49 18.34 29.61
N THR A 128 -5.01 17.11 29.34
CA THR A 128 -3.74 16.48 29.79
C THR A 128 -3.67 15.04 29.23
N GLU A 129 -2.58 14.67 28.54
CA GLU A 129 -1.51 13.73 28.99
C GLU A 129 -2.00 12.29 29.20
N GLU A 130 -1.30 11.19 28.94
CA GLU A 130 0.02 10.84 28.43
C GLU A 130 -0.04 9.31 28.23
N LYS A 131 0.85 8.77 27.37
CA LYS A 131 1.44 7.43 27.46
C LYS A 131 0.55 6.21 27.72
N LYS A 132 0.56 5.28 26.76
CA LYS A 132 1.20 3.98 27.00
C LYS A 132 1.70 3.35 25.70
N GLN A 133 3.03 3.27 25.68
CA GLN A 133 3.89 2.53 24.78
C GLN A 133 3.75 1.04 25.11
N SER A 134 3.57 0.19 24.10
CA SER A 134 3.77 -1.25 24.20
C SER A 134 4.32 -1.77 22.88
N ASP A 135 5.52 -2.31 22.97
CA ASP A 135 6.29 -2.91 21.89
C ASP A 135 5.62 -4.17 21.31
N ARG A 136 5.75 -4.38 19.99
CA ARG A 136 6.11 -5.69 19.40
C ARG A 136 6.40 -5.63 17.89
N ASN A 137 7.71 -5.54 17.60
CA ASN A 137 8.51 -6.36 16.69
C ASN A 137 7.88 -7.18 15.54
N THR A 138 8.59 -7.09 14.40
CA THR A 138 8.93 -8.14 13.42
C THR A 138 7.96 -8.36 12.25
N THR A 139 8.36 -7.94 11.05
CA THR A 139 8.80 -8.79 9.91
C THR A 139 8.93 -7.90 8.65
N GLN A 140 10.15 -7.53 8.24
CA GLN A 140 10.40 -6.94 6.92
C GLN A 140 10.84 -8.03 5.97
N ASN A 141 9.94 -8.43 5.06
CA ASN A 141 10.28 -9.13 3.84
C ASN A 141 10.50 -8.11 2.72
N THR A 142 11.63 -8.30 2.05
CA THR A 142 12.10 -7.59 0.88
C THR A 142 11.33 -8.03 -0.37
N THR A 143 10.92 -7.07 -1.20
CA THR A 143 10.57 -7.33 -2.60
C THR A 143 11.17 -6.24 -3.50
N PRO A 144 11.74 -6.61 -4.66
CA PRO A 144 12.53 -5.72 -5.49
C PRO A 144 11.69 -4.90 -6.47
N VAL A 145 12.13 -3.67 -6.66
CA VAL A 145 11.69 -2.73 -7.69
C VAL A 145 12.26 -3.18 -9.04
N GLN A 146 11.41 -3.34 -10.05
CA GLN A 146 11.86 -3.31 -11.44
C GLN A 146 11.08 -2.28 -12.25
N SER A 147 11.88 -1.45 -12.89
CA SER A 147 11.58 -0.27 -13.69
C SER A 147 10.82 -0.61 -14.96
N SER A 148 9.78 0.17 -15.26
CA SER A 148 9.11 0.19 -16.56
C SER A 148 9.77 1.23 -17.47
N THR A 149 10.54 0.76 -18.45
CA THR A 149 10.96 1.56 -19.60
C THR A 149 9.86 1.56 -20.64
N GLY A 150 9.34 2.75 -20.94
CA GLY A 150 8.43 2.98 -22.05
C GLY A 150 9.18 2.93 -23.38
N ILE A 151 8.57 2.26 -24.37
CA ILE A 151 8.98 2.36 -25.77
C ILE A 151 7.73 2.62 -26.60
N THR A 152 7.66 3.85 -27.12
CA THR A 152 6.82 4.31 -28.21
C THR A 152 7.42 3.91 -29.55
N ALA A 153 6.65 3.34 -30.46
CA ALA A 153 6.84 3.40 -31.92
C ALA A 153 5.75 2.56 -32.61
N SER A 154 4.71 3.19 -33.16
CA SER A 154 4.60 3.60 -34.57
C SER A 154 4.58 2.43 -35.57
N SER A 155 3.36 2.17 -36.03
CA SER A 155 3.03 1.34 -37.19
C SER A 155 3.54 1.96 -38.49
N PRO A 156 3.99 1.14 -39.45
CA PRO A 156 3.68 1.43 -40.84
C PRO A 156 3.13 0.20 -41.59
N ARG A 157 2.11 0.48 -42.41
CA ARG A 157 1.63 -0.37 -43.50
C ARG A 157 2.74 -0.61 -44.53
N LYS A 158 2.88 -1.86 -45.00
CA LYS A 158 3.19 -2.26 -46.39
C LYS A 158 3.09 -3.79 -46.47
N ALA A 159 2.13 -4.31 -47.21
CA ALA A 159 2.24 -4.74 -48.61
C ALA A 159 2.74 -6.19 -48.72
N LEU A 160 1.85 -7.05 -49.21
CA LEU A 160 2.11 -8.41 -49.67
C LEU A 160 3.32 -8.47 -50.61
N PRO A 161 4.07 -9.58 -50.57
CA PRO A 161 4.45 -10.25 -51.79
C PRO A 161 3.95 -11.69 -51.83
N SER A 162 3.53 -12.05 -53.03
CA SER A 162 3.16 -13.39 -53.47
C SER A 162 4.44 -14.16 -53.87
N ILE A 163 4.34 -15.49 -53.91
CA ILE A 163 5.25 -16.45 -54.58
C ILE A 163 6.53 -16.74 -53.73
N ASP A 164 7.01 -17.95 -53.46
CA ASP A 164 7.02 -19.21 -54.22
C ASP A 164 7.10 -20.46 -53.32
N THR A 165 6.40 -21.50 -53.72
CA THR A 165 6.59 -22.90 -53.33
C THR A 165 7.82 -23.48 -54.01
N SER A 166 8.93 -23.67 -53.30
CA SER A 166 10.00 -24.65 -53.61
C SER A 166 11.13 -24.61 -52.59
N ALA A 167 11.15 -25.57 -51.65
CA ALA A 167 12.36 -26.17 -51.04
C ALA A 167 11.91 -27.14 -49.92
N MET A 168 11.41 -28.32 -50.30
CA MET A 168 11.38 -29.46 -49.37
C MET A 168 12.76 -30.12 -49.40
N THR A 169 13.39 -30.20 -48.24
CA THR A 169 14.49 -31.12 -47.96
C THR A 169 13.94 -32.56 -47.90
N PRO A 170 14.66 -33.57 -48.42
CA PRO A 170 14.11 -34.89 -48.72
C PRO A 170 14.05 -35.86 -47.52
N GLU A 171 13.78 -35.37 -46.30
CA GLU A 171 13.65 -36.26 -45.12
C GLU A 171 12.35 -36.10 -44.31
N GLN A 172 11.43 -35.22 -44.72
CA GLN A 172 10.10 -35.11 -44.08
C GLN A 172 8.94 -35.62 -44.95
N SER A 173 9.25 -36.19 -46.12
CA SER A 173 8.24 -36.70 -47.08
C SER A 173 7.69 -38.09 -46.75
N SER A 174 8.39 -38.93 -45.97
CA SER A 174 7.90 -40.30 -45.73
C SER A 174 6.81 -40.37 -44.65
N VAL A 175 6.87 -39.51 -43.62
CA VAL A 175 5.90 -39.55 -42.50
C VAL A 175 4.54 -38.96 -42.88
N VAL A 176 4.52 -37.93 -43.74
CA VAL A 176 3.28 -37.30 -44.22
C VAL A 176 2.59 -38.17 -45.28
N GLN A 177 3.34 -38.86 -46.14
CA GLN A 177 2.74 -39.81 -47.09
C GLN A 177 2.17 -41.06 -46.40
N MET A 178 2.80 -41.53 -45.31
CA MET A 178 2.31 -42.69 -44.56
C MET A 178 1.04 -42.37 -43.74
N THR A 179 0.93 -41.16 -43.18
CA THR A 179 -0.27 -40.72 -42.45
C THR A 179 -1.43 -40.35 -43.37
N GLN A 180 -1.15 -39.78 -44.55
CA GLN A 180 -2.18 -39.47 -45.54
C GLN A 180 -2.68 -40.74 -46.26
N ALA A 181 -1.83 -41.75 -46.48
CA ALA A 181 -2.24 -43.06 -46.98
C ALA A 181 -3.07 -43.86 -45.95
N ALA A 182 -2.73 -43.80 -44.66
CA ALA A 182 -3.52 -44.43 -43.61
C ALA A 182 -4.90 -43.76 -43.44
N ALA A 183 -4.98 -42.42 -43.51
CA ALA A 183 -6.24 -41.70 -43.46
C ALA A 183 -7.14 -42.00 -44.68
N SER A 184 -6.57 -42.12 -45.89
CA SER A 184 -7.33 -42.49 -47.10
C SER A 184 -7.72 -43.96 -47.16
N ALA A 185 -6.97 -44.88 -46.54
CA ALA A 185 -7.34 -46.29 -46.42
C ALA A 185 -8.52 -46.50 -45.45
N MET A 186 -8.67 -45.65 -44.43
CA MET A 186 -9.77 -45.73 -43.47
C MET A 186 -11.10 -45.17 -43.99
N THR A 187 -11.07 -44.27 -44.99
CA THR A 187 -12.29 -43.65 -45.56
C THR A 187 -12.89 -44.42 -46.75
N ASN A 188 -12.13 -45.33 -47.36
CA ASN A 188 -12.57 -46.10 -48.54
C ASN A 188 -12.92 -47.56 -48.26
N SER A 189 -13.03 -47.95 -46.99
CA SER A 189 -13.57 -49.26 -46.63
C SER A 189 -15.06 -49.13 -46.34
N GLU A 190 -15.85 -49.63 -47.27
CA GLU A 190 -17.28 -49.82 -47.22
C GLU A 190 -17.64 -50.82 -46.09
N TRP A 191 -17.61 -50.36 -44.84
CA TRP A 191 -18.15 -51.10 -43.69
C TRP A 191 -19.66 -50.86 -43.61
N GLY A 192 -20.37 -51.47 -44.55
CA GLY A 192 -21.80 -51.71 -44.42
C GLY A 192 -22.07 -52.61 -43.22
N ILE A 193 -22.82 -52.08 -42.25
CA ILE A 193 -23.85 -52.74 -41.44
C ILE A 193 -23.74 -54.28 -41.33
N GLN A 194 -22.75 -54.83 -40.64
CA GLN A 194 -22.83 -56.06 -39.82
C GLN A 194 -21.46 -56.47 -39.30
N GLY A 195 -21.30 -56.48 -37.98
CA GLY A 195 -20.09 -56.98 -37.31
C GLY A 195 -19.72 -56.11 -36.12
N GLY A 196 -19.98 -56.61 -34.91
CA GLY A 196 -19.51 -55.97 -33.69
C GLY A 196 -17.99 -55.81 -33.75
N ILE A 197 -17.50 -54.62 -33.41
CA ILE A 197 -16.07 -54.36 -33.26
C ILE A 197 -15.57 -55.29 -32.16
N ASP A 198 -14.68 -56.22 -32.52
CA ASP A 198 -14.10 -57.16 -31.58
C ASP A 198 -13.17 -56.39 -30.63
N VAL A 199 -13.68 -56.11 -29.42
CA VAL A 199 -13.06 -55.23 -28.44
C VAL A 199 -11.67 -55.74 -28.06
N GLU A 200 -11.46 -57.06 -28.07
CA GLU A 200 -10.14 -57.67 -27.80
C GLU A 200 -9.09 -57.29 -28.85
N ILE A 201 -9.46 -57.17 -30.13
CA ILE A 201 -8.53 -56.79 -31.19
C ILE A 201 -8.14 -55.31 -31.05
N VAL A 202 -9.10 -54.46 -30.70
CA VAL A 202 -8.86 -53.03 -30.44
C VAL A 202 -8.02 -52.84 -29.18
N GLU A 203 -8.31 -53.60 -28.11
CA GLU A 203 -7.58 -53.54 -26.85
C GLU A 203 -6.13 -54.02 -27.02
N LYS A 204 -5.92 -55.12 -27.75
CA LYS A 204 -4.58 -55.64 -28.06
C LYS A 204 -3.79 -54.69 -28.96
N GLY A 205 -4.43 -54.08 -29.94
CA GLY A 205 -3.83 -53.02 -30.77
C GLY A 205 -3.49 -51.76 -29.96
N LEU A 206 -4.33 -51.38 -28.98
CA LEU A 206 -4.03 -50.27 -28.07
C LEU A 206 -2.83 -50.58 -27.17
N ILE A 207 -2.76 -51.80 -26.64
CA ILE A 207 -1.64 -52.27 -25.79
C ILE A 207 -0.34 -52.32 -26.59
N GLU A 208 -0.39 -52.71 -27.87
CA GLU A 208 0.79 -52.79 -28.74
C GLU A 208 1.31 -51.41 -29.17
N ILE A 209 0.41 -50.43 -29.36
CA ILE A 209 0.76 -49.06 -29.75
C ILE A 209 1.14 -48.20 -28.52
N ALA A 210 0.65 -48.51 -27.33
CA ALA A 210 0.90 -47.73 -26.11
C ALA A 210 2.39 -47.52 -25.76
N PRO A 211 3.29 -48.51 -25.89
CA PRO A 211 4.73 -48.30 -25.70
C PRO A 211 5.33 -47.31 -26.71
N ALA A 212 4.93 -47.37 -27.98
CA ALA A 212 5.39 -46.44 -29.01
C ALA A 212 4.90 -45.00 -28.73
N ILE A 213 3.67 -44.84 -28.24
CA ILE A 213 3.14 -43.54 -27.78
C ILE A 213 3.92 -43.04 -26.56
N ALA A 214 4.23 -43.92 -25.60
CA ALA A 214 4.99 -43.56 -24.40
C ALA A 214 6.43 -43.15 -24.75
N GLU A 215 7.07 -43.83 -25.69
CA GLU A 215 8.40 -43.50 -26.19
C GLU A 215 8.40 -42.17 -26.98
N LEU A 216 7.37 -41.92 -27.78
CA LEU A 216 7.17 -40.65 -28.47
C LEU A 216 7.01 -39.50 -27.46
N MET A 217 6.19 -39.68 -26.42
CA MET A 217 6.01 -38.68 -25.37
C MET A 217 7.30 -38.44 -24.57
N LYS A 218 8.08 -39.49 -24.30
CA LYS A 218 9.37 -39.37 -23.62
C LYS A 218 10.39 -38.61 -24.48
N ASN A 219 10.41 -38.83 -25.79
CA ASN A 219 11.26 -38.10 -26.73
C ASN A 219 10.84 -36.64 -26.90
N VAL A 220 9.54 -36.34 -26.88
CA VAL A 220 9.03 -34.96 -26.86
C VAL A 220 9.43 -34.25 -25.58
N VAL A 221 9.36 -34.90 -24.41
CA VAL A 221 9.80 -34.31 -23.12
C VAL A 221 11.32 -34.10 -23.10
N ALA A 222 12.12 -35.03 -23.64
CA ALA A 222 13.57 -34.90 -23.73
C ALA A 222 14.02 -33.76 -24.69
N THR A 223 13.27 -33.49 -25.75
CA THR A 223 13.56 -32.42 -26.71
C THR A 223 13.03 -31.05 -26.30
N THR A 224 12.05 -30.98 -25.39
CA THR A 224 11.44 -29.73 -24.90
C THR A 224 11.96 -29.25 -23.54
N SER A 225 12.70 -30.08 -22.79
CA SER A 225 13.10 -29.77 -21.41
C SER A 225 14.39 -28.94 -21.25
N ASN A 226 15.18 -28.70 -22.30
CA ASN A 226 16.51 -28.07 -22.14
C ASN A 226 16.77 -26.76 -22.93
N ASP A 227 15.82 -26.25 -23.72
CA ASP A 227 16.00 -24.98 -24.46
C ASP A 227 14.96 -23.93 -24.04
N PRO A 228 15.32 -22.91 -23.23
CA PRO A 228 14.40 -21.85 -22.81
C PRO A 228 13.86 -21.03 -24.00
N ILE A 229 14.60 -20.99 -25.12
CA ILE A 229 14.23 -20.29 -26.36
C ILE A 229 13.02 -20.97 -27.04
N LYS A 230 12.93 -22.30 -27.02
CA LYS A 230 11.81 -23.05 -27.62
C LYS A 230 10.54 -22.97 -26.78
N LEU A 231 10.66 -22.84 -25.45
CA LEU A 231 9.51 -22.65 -24.57
C LEU A 231 8.87 -21.27 -24.77
N GLU A 232 9.67 -20.23 -24.97
CA GLU A 232 9.19 -18.88 -25.28
C GLU A 232 8.51 -18.82 -26.66
N GLU A 233 9.09 -19.46 -27.68
CA GLU A 233 8.45 -19.61 -29.00
C GLU A 233 7.15 -20.41 -28.94
N TYR A 234 7.12 -21.51 -28.18
CA TYR A 234 5.89 -22.30 -27.98
C TYR A 234 4.81 -21.49 -27.26
N GLN A 235 5.19 -20.69 -26.26
CA GLN A 235 4.27 -19.82 -25.54
C GLN A 235 3.75 -18.69 -26.45
N LYS A 236 4.60 -18.15 -27.33
CA LYS A 236 4.20 -17.18 -28.35
C LYS A 236 3.20 -17.77 -29.34
N VAL A 237 3.50 -18.95 -29.90
CA VAL A 237 2.58 -19.67 -30.82
C VAL A 237 1.26 -20.03 -30.12
N ARG A 238 1.30 -20.36 -28.82
CA ARG A 238 0.10 -20.61 -28.01
C ARG A 238 -0.75 -19.35 -27.85
N ASN A 239 -0.12 -18.22 -27.56
CA ASN A 239 -0.81 -16.93 -27.42
C ASN A 239 -1.40 -16.47 -28.76
N GLU A 240 -0.66 -16.64 -29.86
CA GLU A 240 -1.14 -16.35 -31.22
C GLU A 240 -2.31 -17.27 -31.61
N ASN A 241 -2.25 -18.57 -31.29
CA ASN A 241 -3.36 -19.49 -31.47
C ASN A 241 -4.59 -19.10 -30.62
N GLU A 242 -4.39 -18.65 -29.39
CA GLU A 242 -5.49 -18.18 -28.54
C GLU A 242 -6.12 -16.90 -29.10
N ALA A 243 -5.30 -15.98 -29.61
CA ALA A 243 -5.76 -14.79 -30.32
C ALA A 243 -6.57 -15.16 -31.57
N LEU A 244 -6.08 -16.11 -32.38
CA LEU A 244 -6.79 -16.64 -33.55
C LEU A 244 -8.11 -17.34 -33.16
N ARG A 245 -8.15 -18.05 -32.03
CA ARG A 245 -9.39 -18.63 -31.51
C ARG A 245 -10.37 -17.56 -31.04
N LYS A 246 -9.90 -16.42 -30.51
CA LYS A 246 -10.75 -15.27 -30.15
C LYS A 246 -11.30 -14.59 -31.41
N THR A 247 -10.47 -14.36 -32.42
CA THR A 247 -10.93 -13.76 -33.68
C THR A 247 -11.89 -14.69 -34.43
N ASN A 248 -11.63 -16.00 -34.49
CA ASN A 248 -12.56 -16.95 -35.08
C ASN A 248 -13.90 -16.99 -34.34
N ARG A 249 -13.90 -16.94 -33.00
CA ARG A 249 -15.15 -16.82 -32.23
C ARG A 249 -15.91 -15.55 -32.59
N ALA A 250 -15.23 -14.40 -32.65
CA ALA A 250 -15.85 -13.14 -33.04
C ALA A 250 -16.43 -13.17 -34.47
N LEU A 251 -15.72 -13.79 -35.42
CA LEU A 251 -16.21 -13.97 -36.80
C LEU A 251 -17.43 -14.90 -36.86
N VAL A 252 -17.44 -15.99 -36.09
CA VAL A 252 -18.60 -16.89 -35.98
C VAL A 252 -19.80 -16.16 -35.36
N GLU A 253 -19.59 -15.34 -34.32
CA GLU A 253 -20.64 -14.50 -33.74
C GLU A 253 -21.18 -13.47 -34.75
N GLN A 254 -20.30 -12.82 -35.51
CA GLN A 254 -20.71 -11.92 -36.59
C GLN A 254 -21.51 -12.67 -37.67
N LEU A 255 -21.06 -13.85 -38.10
CA LEU A 255 -21.77 -14.67 -39.07
C LEU A 255 -23.16 -15.07 -38.55
N ASN A 256 -23.24 -15.51 -37.29
CA ASN A 256 -24.52 -15.81 -36.64
C ASN A 256 -25.43 -14.58 -36.57
N SER A 257 -24.87 -13.39 -36.29
CA SER A 257 -25.64 -12.13 -36.30
C SER A 257 -26.19 -11.80 -37.70
N PHE A 258 -25.40 -12.03 -38.75
CA PHE A 258 -25.85 -11.85 -40.13
C PHE A 258 -26.93 -12.86 -40.52
N GLN A 259 -26.77 -14.13 -40.12
CA GLN A 259 -27.79 -15.15 -40.34
C GLN A 259 -29.11 -14.80 -39.64
N GLN A 260 -29.06 -14.34 -38.38
CA GLN A 260 -30.23 -13.85 -37.66
C GLN A 260 -30.87 -12.65 -38.37
N LYS A 261 -30.05 -11.70 -38.86
CA LYS A 261 -30.54 -10.54 -39.63
C LYS A 261 -31.26 -10.98 -40.92
N ILE A 262 -30.70 -11.94 -41.65
CA ILE A 262 -31.32 -12.49 -42.87
C ILE A 262 -32.65 -13.15 -42.55
N ILE A 263 -32.71 -14.00 -41.51
CA ILE A 263 -33.95 -14.64 -41.05
C ILE A 263 -34.99 -13.58 -40.68
N GLN A 264 -34.58 -12.54 -39.95
CA GLN A 264 -35.46 -11.45 -39.54
C GLN A 264 -36.01 -10.68 -40.76
N LEU A 265 -35.17 -10.38 -41.75
CA LEU A 265 -35.58 -9.74 -43.01
C LEU A 265 -36.49 -10.64 -43.85
N GLN A 266 -36.31 -11.97 -43.82
CA GLN A 266 -37.20 -12.91 -44.50
C GLN A 266 -38.57 -12.97 -43.82
N ILE A 267 -38.61 -12.99 -42.48
CA ILE A 267 -39.84 -12.91 -41.70
C ILE A 267 -40.55 -11.58 -41.97
N GLU A 268 -39.81 -10.47 -42.01
CA GLU A 268 -40.36 -9.14 -42.30
C GLU A 268 -40.90 -9.06 -43.73
N ASN A 269 -40.19 -9.56 -44.73
CA ASN A 269 -40.69 -9.66 -46.11
C ASN A 269 -41.96 -10.52 -46.21
N LYS A 270 -42.02 -11.65 -45.49
CA LYS A 270 -43.22 -12.48 -45.43
C LYS A 270 -44.39 -11.71 -44.81
N LYS A 271 -44.17 -11.05 -43.67
CA LYS A 271 -45.16 -10.17 -43.03
C LYS A 271 -45.63 -9.06 -43.95
N LEU A 272 -44.72 -8.39 -44.67
CA LEU A 272 -45.07 -7.34 -45.62
C LEU A 272 -45.93 -7.88 -46.77
N ARG A 273 -45.61 -9.06 -47.32
CA ARG A 273 -46.45 -9.75 -48.32
C ARG A 273 -47.83 -10.12 -47.77
N ASP A 274 -47.90 -10.59 -46.53
CA ASP A 274 -49.16 -10.96 -45.86
C ASP A 274 -50.00 -9.72 -45.52
N THR A 275 -49.37 -8.61 -45.11
CA THR A 275 -50.03 -7.33 -44.80
C THR A 275 -50.34 -6.46 -46.03
N GLY A 276 -49.74 -6.75 -47.19
CA GLY A 276 -49.97 -6.05 -48.46
C GLY A 276 -51.42 -6.09 -48.97
N LYS A 277 -52.28 -6.92 -48.35
CA LYS A 277 -53.73 -6.97 -48.60
C LYS A 277 -54.56 -5.92 -47.82
N CYS A 278 -53.97 -5.11 -46.95
CA CYS A 278 -54.71 -4.13 -46.12
C CYS A 278 -54.15 -2.70 -46.25
N THR A 279 -54.39 -2.05 -47.39
CA THR A 279 -53.69 -0.80 -47.76
C THR A 279 -54.25 0.49 -47.16
N LYS A 280 -55.38 0.48 -46.43
CA LYS A 280 -56.00 1.72 -45.92
C LYS A 280 -55.94 1.92 -44.40
N LEU A 281 -55.79 0.86 -43.60
CA LEU A 281 -55.57 0.97 -42.14
C LEU A 281 -54.08 1.21 -41.78
N LEU A 282 -53.15 0.87 -42.70
CA LEU A 282 -51.70 0.92 -42.44
C LEU A 282 -51.11 2.34 -42.29
N LYS A 283 -51.67 3.38 -42.94
CA LYS A 283 -51.05 4.71 -42.99
C LYS A 283 -51.12 5.44 -41.64
N GLY A 284 -52.27 5.39 -40.97
CA GLY A 284 -52.44 6.01 -39.63
C GLY A 284 -51.62 5.30 -38.55
N ASP A 285 -51.47 3.97 -38.65
CA ASP A 285 -50.62 3.21 -37.73
C ASP A 285 -49.13 3.42 -38.00
N LEU A 286 -48.74 3.62 -39.26
CA LEU A 286 -47.37 4.03 -39.63
C LEU A 286 -47.04 5.42 -39.11
N GLU A 287 -47.95 6.39 -39.22
CA GLU A 287 -47.75 7.75 -38.67
C GLU A 287 -47.65 7.73 -37.14
N LYS A 288 -48.50 6.97 -36.44
CA LYS A 288 -48.38 6.75 -34.98
C LYS A 288 -47.06 6.09 -34.60
N ARG A 289 -46.61 5.08 -35.37
CA ARG A 289 -45.31 4.46 -35.13
C ARG A 289 -44.16 5.43 -35.37
N ALA A 290 -44.23 6.26 -36.41
CA ALA A 290 -43.23 7.28 -36.70
C ALA A 290 -43.11 8.29 -35.57
N THR A 291 -44.22 8.79 -35.01
CA THR A 291 -44.17 9.72 -33.87
C THR A 291 -43.66 9.05 -32.59
N THR A 292 -44.01 7.78 -32.34
CA THR A 292 -43.43 7.04 -31.20
C THR A 292 -41.93 6.80 -31.36
N LEU A 293 -41.46 6.48 -32.56
CA LEU A 293 -40.04 6.33 -32.85
C LEU A 293 -39.28 7.65 -32.68
N GLU A 294 -39.87 8.77 -33.09
CA GLU A 294 -39.28 10.10 -32.90
C GLU A 294 -39.22 10.46 -31.41
N SER A 295 -40.26 10.14 -30.63
CA SER A 295 -40.24 10.32 -29.17
C SER A 295 -39.16 9.48 -28.50
N ILE A 296 -39.01 8.21 -28.90
CA ILE A 296 -37.94 7.34 -28.40
C ILE A 296 -36.57 7.88 -28.80
N ARG A 297 -36.40 8.31 -30.05
CA ARG A 297 -35.15 8.90 -30.55
C ARG A 297 -34.75 10.12 -29.74
N LYS A 298 -35.69 11.04 -29.51
CA LYS A 298 -35.47 12.23 -28.69
C LYS A 298 -35.03 11.87 -27.26
N ARG A 299 -35.71 10.91 -26.63
CA ARG A 299 -35.33 10.43 -25.30
C ARG A 299 -33.94 9.80 -25.27
N LEU A 300 -33.56 9.10 -26.34
CA LEU A 300 -32.24 8.48 -26.48
C LEU A 300 -31.14 9.55 -26.64
N GLU A 301 -31.41 10.60 -27.41
CA GLU A 301 -30.50 11.75 -27.56
C GLU A 301 -30.32 12.51 -26.23
N GLU A 302 -31.41 12.73 -25.48
CA GLU A 302 -31.37 13.34 -24.14
C GLU A 302 -30.56 12.48 -23.15
N GLN A 303 -30.77 11.17 -23.15
CA GLN A 303 -29.99 10.25 -22.31
C GLN A 303 -28.51 10.24 -22.68
N LYS A 304 -28.19 10.30 -23.98
CA LYS A 304 -26.82 10.38 -24.47
C LYS A 304 -26.15 11.68 -24.01
N ALA A 305 -26.82 12.82 -24.18
CA ALA A 305 -26.29 14.13 -23.74
C ALA A 305 -26.02 14.15 -22.23
N HIS A 306 -26.94 13.61 -21.43
CA HIS A 306 -26.77 13.49 -19.99
C HIS A 306 -25.62 12.53 -19.60
N LEU A 307 -25.39 11.44 -20.34
CA LEU A 307 -24.24 10.57 -20.13
C LEU A 307 -22.92 11.26 -20.48
N GLU A 308 -22.88 12.01 -21.58
CA GLU A 308 -21.70 12.80 -21.96
C GLU A 308 -21.38 13.88 -20.92
N GLU A 309 -22.39 14.50 -20.31
CA GLU A 309 -22.19 15.46 -19.21
C GLU A 309 -21.60 14.78 -17.97
N LYS A 310 -22.14 13.63 -17.56
CA LYS A 310 -21.56 12.84 -16.47
C LYS A 310 -20.13 12.37 -16.75
N GLU A 311 -19.81 12.05 -17.99
CA GLU A 311 -18.45 11.70 -18.40
C GLU A 311 -17.49 12.91 -18.28
N ARG A 312 -17.94 14.12 -18.64
CA ARG A 312 -17.17 15.35 -18.42
C ARG A 312 -16.94 15.61 -16.92
N ASP A 313 -17.97 15.47 -16.10
CA ASP A 313 -17.87 15.65 -14.65
C ASP A 313 -16.91 14.62 -14.02
N LEU A 314 -17.01 13.36 -14.43
CA LEU A 314 -16.10 12.30 -13.99
C LEU A 314 -14.66 12.60 -14.39
N ASN A 315 -14.43 13.08 -15.61
CA ASN A 315 -13.10 13.51 -16.07
C ASN A 315 -12.53 14.69 -15.26
N ILE A 316 -13.37 15.64 -14.85
CA ILE A 316 -12.97 16.74 -13.96
C ILE A 316 -12.59 16.19 -12.58
N GLN A 317 -13.38 15.28 -12.02
CA GLN A 317 -13.09 14.65 -10.73
C GLN A 317 -11.79 13.84 -10.79
N LEU A 318 -11.56 13.08 -11.85
CA LEU A 318 -10.31 12.34 -12.05
C LEU A 318 -9.09 13.27 -12.12
N ARG A 319 -9.22 14.45 -12.72
CA ARG A 319 -8.14 15.45 -12.72
C ARG A 319 -7.85 15.97 -11.31
N LYS A 320 -8.89 16.28 -10.54
CA LYS A 320 -8.74 16.71 -9.13
C LYS A 320 -8.08 15.64 -8.27
N ILE A 321 -8.43 14.37 -8.47
CA ILE A 321 -7.79 13.25 -7.75
C ILE A 321 -6.29 13.18 -8.08
N LYS A 322 -5.91 13.34 -9.36
CA LYS A 322 -4.50 13.37 -9.75
C LYS A 322 -3.73 14.53 -9.09
N GLU A 323 -4.33 15.73 -9.04
CA GLU A 323 -3.72 16.88 -8.36
C GLU A 323 -3.51 16.60 -6.86
N ILE A 324 -4.50 15.97 -6.20
CA ILE A 324 -4.40 15.55 -4.79
C ILE A 324 -3.30 14.50 -4.59
N ASP A 325 -3.19 13.51 -5.49
CA ASP A 325 -2.14 12.49 -5.42
C ASP A 325 -0.74 13.11 -5.56
N GLU A 326 -0.55 14.05 -6.49
CA GLU A 326 0.71 14.79 -6.64
C GLU A 326 1.03 15.63 -5.39
N GLU A 327 0.02 16.25 -4.76
CA GLU A 327 0.20 16.96 -3.50
C GLU A 327 0.57 16.04 -2.34
N ARG A 328 -0.11 14.89 -2.23
CA ARG A 328 0.20 13.87 -1.23
C ARG A 328 1.65 13.41 -1.37
N ASP A 329 2.12 13.16 -2.58
CA ASP A 329 3.49 12.72 -2.82
C ASP A 329 4.51 13.81 -2.45
N ARG A 330 4.19 15.09 -2.74
CA ARG A 330 4.99 16.24 -2.26
C ARG A 330 5.03 16.33 -0.73
N PHE A 331 3.91 16.10 -0.05
CA PHE A 331 3.85 16.10 1.41
C PHE A 331 4.60 14.91 2.02
N SER A 332 4.47 13.73 1.42
CA SER A 332 5.19 12.52 1.83
C SER A 332 6.71 12.73 1.76
N LEU A 333 7.22 13.33 0.67
CA LEU A 333 8.63 13.67 0.53
C LEU A 333 9.10 14.66 1.61
N LYS A 334 8.30 15.69 1.91
CA LYS A 334 8.62 16.66 2.97
C LYS A 334 8.65 16.00 4.34
N LEU A 335 7.71 15.10 4.61
CA LEU A 335 7.65 14.36 5.87
C LEU A 335 8.86 13.44 6.03
N MET A 336 9.24 12.72 4.98
CA MET A 336 10.45 11.88 4.97
C MET A 336 11.71 12.71 5.24
N LYS A 337 11.82 13.90 4.65
CA LYS A 337 12.94 14.81 4.92
C LYS A 337 12.97 15.29 6.37
N LEU A 338 11.82 15.61 6.96
CA LEU A 338 11.72 16.00 8.36
C LEU A 338 12.07 14.85 9.30
N GLN A 339 11.67 13.63 8.96
CA GLN A 339 12.02 12.42 9.71
C GLN A 339 13.54 12.21 9.75
N VAL A 340 14.22 12.33 8.60
CA VAL A 340 15.69 12.21 8.55
C VAL A 340 16.36 13.28 9.43
N LEU A 341 15.93 14.55 9.34
CA LEU A 341 16.47 15.62 10.18
C LEU A 341 16.22 15.37 11.67
N HIS A 342 15.06 14.80 12.03
CA HIS A 342 14.77 14.44 13.41
C HIS A 342 15.70 13.31 13.90
N ASP A 343 15.90 12.27 13.09
CA ASP A 343 16.74 11.13 13.43
C ASP A 343 18.21 11.55 13.54
N ASP A 344 18.69 12.41 12.65
CA ASP A 344 20.02 13.03 12.74
C ASP A 344 20.18 13.85 14.03
N GLY A 345 19.18 14.67 14.38
CA GLY A 345 19.19 15.44 15.63
C GLY A 345 19.14 14.56 16.88
N MET A 346 18.46 13.42 16.83
CA MET A 346 18.45 12.44 17.91
C MET A 346 19.78 11.71 18.04
N ALA A 347 20.42 11.35 16.91
CA ALA A 347 21.74 10.75 16.88
C ALA A 347 22.79 11.70 17.46
N GLU A 348 22.79 12.98 17.06
CA GLU A 348 23.70 13.99 17.60
C GLU A 348 23.51 14.17 19.11
N ARG A 349 22.25 14.25 19.58
CA ARG A 349 21.95 14.35 21.01
C ARG A 349 22.47 13.14 21.77
N ASN A 350 22.37 11.93 21.22
CA ASN A 350 22.88 10.72 21.86
C ASN A 350 24.42 10.73 21.92
N ALA A 351 25.08 11.12 20.83
CA ALA A 351 26.54 11.28 20.82
C ALA A 351 27.02 12.31 21.87
N GLN A 352 26.30 13.42 22.02
CA GLN A 352 26.59 14.41 23.07
C GLN A 352 26.42 13.82 24.48
N LYS A 353 25.39 13.00 24.72
CA LYS A 353 25.20 12.33 26.02
C LYS A 353 26.31 11.35 26.33
N GLU A 354 26.74 10.56 25.34
CA GLU A 354 27.88 9.65 25.47
C GLU A 354 29.15 10.42 25.82
N HIS A 355 29.43 11.50 25.10
CA HIS A 355 30.58 12.35 25.40
C HIS A 355 30.54 12.96 26.82
N ILE A 356 29.36 13.38 27.29
CA ILE A 356 29.18 13.86 28.66
C ILE A 356 29.47 12.75 29.68
N LEU A 357 29.06 11.50 29.40
CA LEU A 357 29.35 10.36 30.28
C LEU A 357 30.87 10.08 30.33
N GLU A 358 31.56 10.11 29.20
CA GLU A 358 33.02 9.98 29.14
C GLU A 358 33.71 11.05 29.98
N LEU A 359 33.30 12.31 29.83
CA LEU A 359 33.84 13.43 30.63
C LEU A 359 33.58 13.25 32.13
N ARG A 360 32.43 12.69 32.52
CA ARG A 360 32.15 12.38 33.94
C ARG A 360 33.09 11.32 34.48
N VAL A 361 33.36 10.26 33.71
CA VAL A 361 34.32 9.22 34.10
C VAL A 361 35.73 9.79 34.24
N ILE A 362 36.15 10.67 33.32
CA ILE A 362 37.45 11.35 33.42
C ILE A 362 37.49 12.22 34.68
N LYS A 363 36.44 13.01 34.93
CA LYS A 363 36.33 13.86 36.13
C LYS A 363 36.41 13.03 37.42
N GLU A 364 35.74 11.89 37.48
CA GLU A 364 35.78 10.97 38.63
C GLU A 364 37.19 10.43 38.86
N LYS A 365 37.88 10.00 37.80
CA LYS A 365 39.28 9.57 37.89
C LYS A 365 40.20 10.68 38.40
N GLN A 366 40.00 11.91 37.93
CA GLN A 366 40.75 13.08 38.40
C GLN A 366 40.45 13.38 39.87
N GLN A 367 39.19 13.29 40.29
CA GLN A 367 38.79 13.49 41.68
C GLN A 367 39.47 12.47 42.61
N ASN A 368 39.44 11.18 42.25
CA ASN A 368 40.09 10.13 43.03
C ASN A 368 41.62 10.32 43.10
N HIS A 369 42.23 10.84 42.03
CA HIS A 369 43.66 11.16 42.03
C HIS A 369 43.99 12.34 42.95
N ILE A 370 43.15 13.37 42.99
CA ILE A 370 43.29 14.50 43.90
C ILE A 370 43.18 14.03 45.35
N GLU A 371 42.16 13.22 45.68
CA GLU A 371 41.97 12.68 47.02
C GLU A 371 43.19 11.87 47.51
N LEU A 372 43.77 11.05 46.62
CA LEU A 372 45.01 10.32 46.93
C LEU A 372 46.19 11.27 47.23
N LEU A 373 46.34 12.36 46.47
CA LEU A 373 47.39 13.35 46.72
C LEU A 373 47.15 14.11 48.03
N GLU A 374 45.90 14.42 48.36
CA GLU A 374 45.53 15.05 49.63
C GLU A 374 45.79 14.13 50.83
N ASP A 375 45.55 12.82 50.70
CA ASP A 375 45.91 11.82 51.73
C ASP A 375 47.44 11.76 51.95
N ILE A 376 48.22 11.75 50.86
CA ILE A 376 49.70 11.77 50.93
C ILE A 376 50.17 13.05 51.62
N GLN A 377 49.64 14.21 51.22
CA GLN A 377 49.98 15.49 51.83
C GLN A 377 49.64 15.52 53.32
N ARG A 378 48.46 15.03 53.72
CA ARG A 378 48.09 14.91 55.14
C ARG A 378 49.06 14.03 55.92
N SER A 379 49.46 12.89 55.38
CA SER A 379 50.44 12.01 56.00
C SER A 379 51.82 12.69 56.15
N ASP A 380 52.27 13.43 55.14
CA ASP A 380 53.53 14.16 55.18
C ASP A 380 53.48 15.31 56.20
N GLU A 381 52.36 16.03 56.28
CA GLU A 381 52.12 17.08 57.28
C GLU A 381 52.13 16.52 58.71
N GLU A 382 51.51 15.37 58.95
CA GLU A 382 51.55 14.69 60.25
C GLU A 382 52.98 14.24 60.62
N ALA A 383 53.72 13.68 59.66
CA ALA A 383 55.12 13.29 59.86
C ALA A 383 56.00 14.51 60.18
N MET A 384 55.82 15.62 59.47
CA MET A 384 56.51 16.88 59.73
C MET A 384 56.19 17.42 61.11
N LYS A 385 54.91 17.40 61.52
CA LYS A 385 54.49 17.81 62.85
C LYS A 385 55.16 16.97 63.96
N MET A 386 55.25 15.64 63.78
CA MET A 386 55.98 14.78 64.73
C MET A 386 57.48 15.12 64.81
N LEU A 387 58.09 15.43 63.66
CA LEU A 387 59.50 15.85 63.62
C LEU A 387 59.70 17.21 64.30
N GLU A 388 58.79 18.16 64.10
CA GLU A 388 58.78 19.46 64.78
C GLU A 388 58.59 19.32 66.29
N GLU A 389 57.64 18.49 66.74
CA GLU A 389 57.43 18.19 68.17
C GLU A 389 58.69 17.56 68.78
N ARG A 390 59.32 16.60 68.09
CA ARG A 390 60.57 15.97 68.53
C ARG A 390 61.73 16.98 68.59
N LEU A 391 61.85 17.85 67.58
CA LEU A 391 62.87 18.91 67.57
C LEU A 391 62.67 19.86 68.74
N ASN A 392 61.44 20.29 68.99
CA ASN A 392 61.09 21.17 70.11
C ASN A 392 61.43 20.52 71.47
N CYS A 393 61.17 19.22 71.65
CA CYS A 393 61.65 18.50 72.83
C CYS A 393 63.18 18.53 72.94
N LEU A 394 63.91 18.25 71.86
CA LEU A 394 65.38 18.29 71.87
C LEU A 394 65.92 19.69 72.16
N GLU A 395 65.29 20.75 71.68
CA GLU A 395 65.63 22.14 72.01
C GLU A 395 65.37 22.45 73.50
N GLN A 396 64.30 21.92 74.08
CA GLN A 396 64.00 22.07 75.51
C GLN A 396 64.96 21.30 76.43
N TYR A 397 65.47 20.14 76.00
CA TYR A 397 66.47 19.36 76.76
C TYR A 397 67.93 19.73 76.43
N GLY A 398 68.15 20.51 75.37
CA GLY A 398 69.46 20.83 74.81
C GLY A 398 69.91 22.26 75.04
N THR A 399 70.05 22.72 76.30
CA THR A 399 71.22 23.50 76.77
C THR A 399 71.10 23.97 78.23
N PRO A 400 72.09 23.61 79.08
CA PRO A 400 72.72 24.56 79.99
C PRO A 400 73.78 25.36 79.22
N ARG A 401 73.78 26.68 79.44
CA ARG A 401 74.80 27.64 79.03
C ARG A 401 76.23 27.13 79.29
N TYR A 402 77.11 27.22 78.30
CA TYR A 402 78.49 27.64 78.53
C TYR A 402 78.96 28.64 77.46
N GLN A 403 79.31 29.83 77.95
CA GLN A 403 80.15 30.82 77.28
C GLN A 403 81.59 30.28 77.19
N THR A 404 82.24 30.45 76.03
CA THR A 404 83.66 30.82 75.84
C THR A 404 83.94 30.80 74.33
N ALA A 405 84.08 31.94 73.66
CA ALA A 405 85.30 32.72 73.49
C ALA A 405 86.36 32.07 72.57
N SER A 406 86.51 32.72 71.40
CA SER A 406 87.70 32.86 70.54
C SER A 406 88.43 31.62 70.01
N TYR A 407 88.42 31.45 68.67
CA TYR A 407 89.67 31.58 67.89
C TYR A 407 89.36 31.99 66.44
N GLN A 408 89.87 33.15 66.06
CA GLN A 408 89.98 33.60 64.68
C GLN A 408 90.99 32.73 63.93
N LYS A 409 90.69 32.37 62.67
CA LYS A 409 91.55 32.68 61.52
C LYS A 409 90.88 32.33 60.18
N SER A 410 90.59 33.41 59.45
CA SER A 410 90.80 33.60 58.00
C SER A 410 90.24 32.56 57.02
N SER A 411 89.11 32.92 56.38
CA SER A 411 89.05 32.89 54.92
C SER A 411 88.23 34.10 54.42
N THR A 412 88.95 35.06 53.86
CA THR A 412 88.48 36.27 53.16
C THR A 412 87.77 35.89 51.86
N ARG A 413 86.46 36.08 51.75
CA ARG A 413 85.80 37.28 51.18
C ARG A 413 86.10 37.54 49.70
N ALA A 414 85.20 37.11 48.83
CA ALA A 414 84.82 37.85 47.62
C ALA A 414 83.35 37.56 47.26
N ARG A 415 82.48 38.50 47.65
CA ARG A 415 81.09 38.61 47.18
C ARG A 415 81.08 39.04 45.71
N LYS A 416 80.13 38.54 44.93
CA LYS A 416 79.13 39.34 44.17
C LYS A 416 78.24 38.42 43.31
N ASN A 417 76.98 38.86 43.20
CA ASN A 417 75.91 38.40 42.30
C ASN A 417 75.06 37.18 42.70
N THR A 418 74.07 37.51 43.53
CA THR A 418 72.64 37.25 43.28
C THR A 418 72.33 37.01 41.79
N ARG A 419 72.10 35.75 41.43
CA ARG A 419 71.29 35.41 40.26
C ARG A 419 69.97 34.86 40.77
N VAL A 420 68.95 35.71 40.67
CA VAL A 420 67.54 35.35 40.78
C VAL A 420 67.32 34.16 39.84
N VAL A 421 67.05 32.99 40.39
CA VAL A 421 66.49 31.88 39.62
C VAL A 421 65.00 32.20 39.54
N SER A 422 64.61 32.78 38.42
CA SER A 422 63.22 32.92 38.02
C SER A 422 62.52 31.56 38.16
N PRO A 423 61.24 31.50 38.59
CA PRO A 423 60.46 30.28 38.48
C PRO A 423 60.42 29.87 36.99
N PRO A 424 60.38 28.57 36.64
CA PRO A 424 60.00 28.17 35.29
C PRO A 424 58.53 28.56 35.06
N ARG A 425 58.31 29.80 34.62
CA ARG A 425 57.07 30.21 33.95
C ARG A 425 57.08 29.55 32.59
N THR A 426 56.46 28.39 32.49
CA THR A 426 55.70 27.94 31.32
C THR A 426 54.94 26.67 31.71
N MET A 427 53.75 26.85 32.27
CA MET A 427 52.78 25.76 32.37
C MET A 427 52.27 25.46 30.97
N HIS A 428 52.86 24.44 30.32
CA HIS A 428 52.51 24.03 28.96
C HIS A 428 51.09 23.44 28.85
N TRP A 429 50.39 23.22 29.98
CA TRP A 429 49.00 22.78 30.01
C TRP A 429 47.98 23.92 29.95
N MET A 430 48.40 25.19 30.00
CA MET A 430 47.51 26.34 29.78
C MET A 430 47.39 26.77 28.30
N ASN A 431 48.11 26.12 27.38
CA ASN A 431 48.05 26.41 25.93
C ASN A 431 47.16 25.42 25.16
N GLY A 432 45.95 25.15 25.69
CA GLY A 432 44.97 24.26 25.06
C GLY A 432 43.58 24.86 24.81
N MET A 433 43.35 26.13 25.18
CA MET A 433 42.01 26.75 25.13
C MET A 433 41.93 27.96 24.21
N VAL A 434 42.57 27.93 23.03
CA VAL A 434 42.20 28.84 21.93
C VAL A 434 42.36 28.11 20.59
N SER A 435 41.52 27.09 20.35
CA SER A 435 41.23 26.65 18.98
C SER A 435 39.79 27.02 18.66
N ARG A 436 39.68 28.21 18.06
CA ARG A 436 38.72 28.56 16.99
C ARG A 436 37.45 27.72 16.96
N SER A 437 36.43 28.18 17.68
CA SER A 437 35.06 27.96 17.25
C SER A 437 34.85 28.70 15.93
N HIS A 438 34.93 28.00 14.80
CA HIS A 438 34.25 28.44 13.58
C HIS A 438 32.75 28.19 13.75
N HIS A 439 32.12 28.94 14.66
CA HIS A 439 30.68 29.17 14.55
C HIS A 439 30.50 30.07 13.35
N ALA A 440 30.12 29.45 12.23
CA ALA A 440 29.57 30.14 11.08
C ALA A 440 28.43 31.03 11.57
N ASN A 441 28.65 32.33 11.48
CA ASN A 441 27.66 33.35 11.71
C ASN A 441 26.67 33.29 10.53
N VAL A 442 25.77 32.30 10.54
CA VAL A 442 24.66 32.22 9.59
C VAL A 442 23.65 33.29 10.01
N LYS A 443 23.87 34.51 9.50
CA LYS A 443 22.83 35.53 9.47
C LYS A 443 21.66 34.95 8.68
N PHE A 444 20.56 34.67 9.36
CA PHE A 444 19.26 34.53 8.70
C PHE A 444 18.92 35.87 8.06
N LEU A 445 19.30 36.04 6.78
CA LEU A 445 18.55 36.93 5.92
C LEU A 445 17.24 36.22 5.56
N PRO A 446 16.07 36.85 5.76
CA PRO A 446 14.85 36.36 5.13
C PRO A 446 15.04 36.41 3.61
N PRO A 447 14.51 35.44 2.85
CA PRO A 447 14.57 35.52 1.39
C PRO A 447 13.81 36.77 0.93
N SER A 448 14.55 37.68 0.30
CA SER A 448 13.99 38.76 -0.52
C SER A 448 13.14 38.13 -1.64
N PRO A 449 11.95 38.67 -1.93
CA PRO A 449 11.09 38.15 -2.98
C PRO A 449 11.75 38.36 -4.34
N THR A 450 12.09 37.27 -5.03
CA THR A 450 12.42 37.34 -6.45
C THR A 450 11.21 37.85 -7.23
N PRO A 451 11.39 38.83 -8.14
CA PRO A 451 10.31 39.39 -8.92
C PRO A 451 9.80 38.32 -9.88
N ARG A 452 8.55 37.89 -9.69
CA ARG A 452 7.83 37.19 -10.75
C ARG A 452 7.71 38.13 -11.93
N GLU A 453 8.19 37.64 -13.07
CA GLU A 453 7.93 38.19 -14.38
C GLU A 453 6.44 38.51 -14.53
N ALA A 454 6.17 39.81 -14.68
CA ALA A 454 4.90 40.32 -15.11
C ALA A 454 4.64 39.86 -16.55
N LYS A 455 3.95 38.73 -16.71
CA LYS A 455 3.20 38.47 -17.94
C LYS A 455 2.01 39.41 -17.95
N LYS A 456 2.13 40.38 -18.86
CA LYS A 456 1.08 41.29 -19.32
C LYS A 456 -0.17 40.49 -19.69
N GLU A 457 -1.21 40.53 -18.87
CA GLU A 457 -2.57 40.42 -19.38
C GLU A 457 -3.12 41.83 -19.59
N LYS A 458 -3.21 42.17 -20.88
CA LYS A 458 -3.99 43.28 -21.37
C LYS A 458 -5.47 42.97 -21.09
N GLY A 459 -6.13 43.92 -20.45
CA GLY A 459 -7.50 44.39 -20.72
C GLY A 459 -8.61 43.35 -20.84
N PHE A 460 -9.69 43.55 -20.08
CA PHE A 460 -10.87 44.21 -20.64
C PHE A 460 -11.75 44.74 -19.50
N SER A 461 -12.05 46.03 -19.58
CA SER A 461 -13.12 46.71 -18.87
C SER A 461 -14.44 46.53 -19.64
N PHE A 462 -15.47 46.03 -18.99
CA PHE A 462 -16.75 46.71 -18.70
C PHE A 462 -17.70 45.72 -18.01
#